data_AF-A0A850SMB7-F1
#
_entry.id   AF-A0A850SMB7-F1
#
_cell.length_a   1.000
_cell.length_b   1.000
_cell.length_c   1.000
_cell.angle_alpha   90.00
_cell.angle_beta   90.00
_cell.angle_gamma   90.00
#
_symmetry.space_group_name_H-M   'P 1'
#
loop_
_entity.id
_entity.type
_entity.pdbx_description
1 polymer ?
#
loop_
_entity_poly.entity_id
_entity_poly.type
_entity_poly.pdbx_seq_one_letter_code
_entity_poly.pdbx_strand_id
1 'polypeptide(L)'
;MYRAGEVARKTDVVAFRIPAEKIDRLRKEAKIKKVSVNVMANHILDLFFDFQLAANNAGFISLPRKTIRGMLGALREEEIAILARGPLKSDFEDLVYMMAGKFTLQSFLNTFLAWARDSNFPYRDDFEDGQRSITIHHNMGRKWSMLLKEFLSPTLEGLASRVTFSVREDVLVIDVQE
;
A
#
# COMPACT_ATOMS: atom_id res chain seq x y z
N MET A 1 -11.16 16.76 17.26
CA MET A 1 -10.43 17.13 18.50
C MET A 1 -9.01 16.58 18.38
N TYR A 2 -8.01 17.43 18.48
CA TYR A 2 -6.59 17.06 18.40
C TYR A 2 -6.18 16.33 19.69
N ARG A 3 -5.61 15.12 19.58
CA ARG A 3 -5.01 14.41 20.72
C ARG A 3 -3.64 15.02 21.01
N ALA A 4 -3.42 15.31 22.29
CA ALA A 4 -2.16 15.73 22.86
C ALA A 4 -1.11 14.60 22.81
N GLY A 5 0.14 14.95 22.49
CA GLY A 5 1.31 14.10 22.75
C GLY A 5 2.10 13.56 21.56
N GLU A 6 2.18 14.25 20.42
CA GLU A 6 3.25 13.94 19.46
C GLU A 6 4.58 14.48 19.99
N VAL A 7 5.46 13.57 20.45
CA VAL A 7 6.88 13.89 20.66
C VAL A 7 7.40 14.45 19.34
N ALA A 8 7.89 15.69 19.35
CA ALA A 8 8.43 16.31 18.15
C ALA A 8 9.47 15.36 17.51
N ARG A 9 9.21 14.93 16.28
CA ARG A 9 10.15 14.09 15.53
C ARG A 9 11.50 14.80 15.51
N LYS A 10 12.54 14.10 15.96
CA LYS A 10 13.92 14.60 15.84
C LYS A 10 14.21 14.77 14.34
N THR A 11 14.59 15.98 13.94
CA THR A 11 14.98 16.28 12.56
C THR A 11 16.44 16.67 12.52
N ASP A 12 17.19 16.10 11.57
CA ASP A 12 18.56 16.50 11.27
C ASP A 12 18.59 17.29 9.95
N VAL A 13 19.44 18.32 9.88
CA VAL A 13 19.63 19.12 8.66
C VAL A 13 20.69 18.45 7.80
N VAL A 14 20.31 18.06 6.59
CA VAL A 14 21.23 17.47 5.61
C VAL A 14 21.23 18.32 4.34
N ALA A 15 22.41 18.67 3.83
CA ALA A 15 22.58 19.45 2.61
C ALA A 15 23.14 18.57 1.48
N PHE A 16 22.40 18.47 0.38
CA PHE A 16 22.81 17.73 -0.82
C PHE A 16 23.00 18.67 -2.01
N ARG A 17 24.01 18.38 -2.86
CA ARG A 17 24.11 19.00 -4.18
C ARG A 17 23.23 18.21 -5.16
N ILE A 18 22.20 18.85 -5.69
CA ILE A 18 21.28 18.27 -6.68
C ILE A 18 21.47 19.00 -8.01
N PRO A 19 21.58 18.29 -9.16
CA PRO A 19 21.65 18.93 -10.47
C PRO A 19 20.49 19.91 -10.70
N ALA A 20 20.78 21.08 -11.28
CA ALA A 20 19.82 22.17 -11.49
C ALA A 20 18.52 21.70 -12.18
N GLU A 21 18.65 20.89 -13.23
CA GLU A 21 17.52 20.31 -13.95
C GLU A 21 16.58 19.49 -13.05
N LYS A 22 17.14 18.69 -12.14
CA LYS A 22 16.35 17.83 -11.24
C LYS A 22 15.64 18.65 -10.16
N ILE A 23 16.30 19.68 -9.60
CA ILE A 23 15.68 20.54 -8.59
C ILE A 23 14.56 21.38 -9.18
N ASP A 24 14.68 21.81 -10.44
CA ASP A 24 13.63 22.58 -11.11
C ASP A 24 12.39 21.72 -11.41
N ARG A 25 12.60 20.46 -11.81
CA ARG A 25 11.50 19.48 -11.91
C ARG A 25 10.82 19.25 -10.56
N LEU A 26 11.59 19.07 -9.49
CA LEU A 26 11.04 18.88 -8.14
C LEU A 26 10.22 20.11 -7.67
N ARG A 27 10.71 21.32 -7.95
CA ARG A 27 9.98 22.58 -7.67
C ARG A 27 8.67 22.67 -8.44
N LYS A 28 8.66 22.27 -9.72
CA LYS A 28 7.44 22.27 -10.54
C LYS A 28 6.40 21.31 -9.96
N GLU A 29 6.80 20.10 -9.62
CA GLU A 29 5.90 19.11 -9.00
C GLU A 29 5.40 19.57 -7.63
N ALA A 30 6.27 20.13 -6.79
CA ALA A 30 5.89 20.69 -5.49
C ALA A 30 4.84 21.81 -5.64
N LYS A 31 4.99 22.69 -6.64
CA LYS A 31 4.00 23.73 -6.96
C LYS A 31 2.65 23.14 -7.40
N ILE A 32 2.66 22.12 -8.27
CA ILE A 32 1.44 21.43 -8.72
C ILE A 32 0.71 20.82 -7.52
N LYS A 33 1.45 20.14 -6.64
CA LYS A 33 0.93 19.53 -5.41
C LYS A 33 0.67 20.52 -4.27
N LYS A 34 0.97 21.81 -4.46
CA LYS A 34 0.82 22.89 -3.46
C LYS A 34 1.55 22.61 -2.14
N VAL A 35 2.75 22.02 -2.21
CA VAL A 35 3.62 21.75 -1.07
C VAL A 35 4.97 22.42 -1.23
N SER A 36 5.76 22.52 -0.15
CA SER A 36 7.14 23.00 -0.26
C SER A 36 8.04 21.93 -0.89
N VAL A 37 9.19 22.34 -1.44
CA VAL A 37 10.20 21.42 -1.97
C VAL A 37 10.69 20.46 -0.89
N ASN A 38 10.81 20.93 0.36
CA ASN A 38 11.22 20.11 1.49
C ASN A 38 10.19 19.01 1.80
N VAL A 39 8.89 19.38 1.81
CA VAL A 39 7.80 18.39 1.99
C VAL A 39 7.81 17.37 0.87
N MET A 40 7.99 17.80 -0.39
CA MET A 40 8.09 16.88 -1.52
C MET A 40 9.31 15.96 -1.43
N ALA A 41 10.46 16.48 -1.00
CA ALA A 41 11.67 15.67 -0.81
C ALA A 41 11.47 14.62 0.28
N ASN A 42 10.92 15.01 1.44
CA ASN A 42 10.59 14.07 2.51
C ASN A 42 9.58 13.02 2.05
N HIS A 43 8.55 13.40 1.30
CA HIS A 43 7.59 12.44 0.75
C HIS A 43 8.23 11.40 -0.19
N ILE A 44 9.22 11.80 -0.99
CA ILE A 44 9.99 10.84 -1.82
C ILE A 44 10.80 9.89 -0.95
N LEU A 45 11.46 10.40 0.10
CA LEU A 45 12.22 9.58 1.04
C LEU A 45 11.31 8.62 1.80
N ASP A 46 10.14 9.09 2.25
CA ASP A 46 9.13 8.28 2.93
C ASP A 46 8.68 7.13 2.00
N LEU A 47 8.27 7.42 0.76
CA LEU A 47 7.89 6.36 -0.20
C LEU A 47 9.04 5.35 -0.45
N PHE A 48 10.26 5.85 -0.55
CA PHE A 48 11.43 5.01 -0.80
C PHE A 48 11.70 4.03 0.35
N PHE A 49 11.74 4.54 1.59
CA PHE A 49 12.07 3.73 2.78
C PHE A 49 10.89 2.95 3.33
N ASP A 50 9.65 3.47 3.21
CA ASP A 50 8.45 2.79 3.71
C ASP A 50 8.05 1.59 2.85
N PHE A 51 8.44 1.53 1.57
CA PHE A 51 7.99 0.45 0.69
C PHE A 51 8.99 0.10 -0.42
N GLN A 52 9.39 1.07 -1.25
CA GLN A 52 10.05 0.78 -2.54
C GLN A 52 11.38 0.04 -2.38
N LEU A 53 12.18 0.38 -1.37
CA LEU A 53 13.45 -0.30 -1.12
C LEU A 53 13.26 -1.80 -0.87
N ALA A 54 12.31 -2.16 -0.01
CA ALA A 54 12.00 -3.57 0.29
C ALA A 54 11.33 -4.25 -0.89
N ALA A 55 10.36 -3.60 -1.54
CA ALA A 55 9.66 -4.14 -2.70
C ALA A 55 10.62 -4.45 -3.86
N ASN A 56 11.57 -3.56 -4.16
CA ASN A 56 12.57 -3.79 -5.19
C ASN A 56 13.49 -4.98 -4.85
N ASN A 57 13.91 -5.10 -3.59
CA ASN A 57 14.72 -6.24 -3.15
C ASN A 57 13.93 -7.56 -3.16
N ALA A 58 12.62 -7.49 -2.96
CA ALA A 58 11.69 -8.61 -3.04
C ALA A 58 11.30 -8.97 -4.50
N GLY A 59 11.85 -8.27 -5.50
CA GLY A 59 11.59 -8.57 -6.92
C GLY A 59 10.29 -7.99 -7.47
N PHE A 60 9.62 -7.08 -6.76
CA PHE A 60 8.42 -6.42 -7.25
C PHE A 60 8.76 -5.46 -8.40
N ILE A 61 7.91 -5.48 -9.42
CA ILE A 61 8.02 -4.57 -10.57
C ILE A 61 6.73 -3.78 -10.76
N SER A 62 6.85 -2.59 -11.34
CA SER A 62 5.69 -1.78 -11.72
C SER A 62 5.19 -2.14 -13.11
N LEU A 63 3.88 -2.34 -13.26
CA LEU A 63 3.21 -2.51 -14.54
C LEU A 63 2.12 -1.45 -14.75
N PRO A 64 1.87 -0.98 -15.99
CA PRO A 64 0.77 -0.07 -16.25
C PRO A 64 -0.57 -0.68 -15.84
N ARG A 65 -1.43 0.11 -15.18
CA ARG A 65 -2.77 -0.35 -14.73
C ARG A 65 -3.57 -1.02 -15.85
N LYS A 66 -3.53 -0.48 -17.07
CA LYS A 66 -4.22 -1.06 -18.24
C LYS A 66 -3.73 -2.47 -18.58
N THR A 67 -2.42 -2.71 -18.48
CA THR A 67 -1.81 -4.02 -18.72
C THR A 67 -2.29 -5.04 -17.69
N ILE A 68 -2.23 -4.68 -16.40
CA ILE A 68 -2.69 -5.54 -15.31
C ILE A 68 -4.18 -5.88 -15.47
N ARG A 69 -5.02 -4.88 -15.77
CA ARG A 69 -6.45 -5.12 -16.03
C ARG A 69 -6.68 -6.03 -17.23
N GLY A 70 -5.90 -5.89 -18.30
CA GLY A 70 -5.97 -6.76 -19.47
C GLY A 70 -5.62 -8.20 -19.13
N MET A 71 -4.54 -8.41 -18.37
CA MET A 71 -4.11 -9.73 -17.89
C MET A 71 -5.20 -10.39 -17.04
N LEU A 72 -5.71 -9.71 -16.01
CA LEU A 72 -6.80 -10.25 -15.19
C LEU A 72 -8.09 -10.45 -15.99
N GLY A 73 -8.38 -9.54 -16.93
CA GLY A 73 -9.51 -9.65 -17.84
C GLY A 73 -9.55 -10.96 -18.61
N ALA A 74 -8.38 -11.48 -19.01
CA ALA A 74 -8.24 -12.74 -19.73
C ALA A 74 -8.35 -14.01 -18.87
N LEU A 75 -8.20 -13.89 -17.54
CA LEU A 75 -8.26 -15.03 -16.61
C LEU A 75 -9.68 -15.33 -16.14
N ARG A 76 -9.97 -16.61 -15.90
CA ARG A 76 -11.18 -17.05 -15.19
C ARG A 76 -11.08 -16.76 -13.70
N GLU A 77 -12.22 -16.71 -13.00
CA GLU A 77 -12.23 -16.38 -11.56
C GLU A 77 -11.42 -17.40 -10.73
N GLU A 78 -11.43 -18.67 -11.12
CA GLU A 78 -10.66 -19.72 -10.45
C GLU A 78 -9.15 -19.54 -10.64
N GLU A 79 -8.72 -19.10 -11.82
CA GLU A 79 -7.31 -18.81 -12.12
C GLU A 79 -6.80 -17.61 -11.32
N ILE A 80 -7.67 -16.59 -11.15
CA ILE A 80 -7.39 -15.45 -10.28
C ILE A 80 -7.19 -15.91 -8.84
N ALA A 81 -8.05 -16.79 -8.32
CA ALA A 81 -7.92 -17.33 -6.97
C ALA A 81 -6.62 -18.13 -6.78
N ILE A 82 -6.21 -18.93 -7.77
CA ILE A 82 -4.94 -19.67 -7.74
C ILE A 82 -3.74 -18.71 -7.68
N LEU A 83 -3.73 -17.68 -8.52
CA LEU A 83 -2.66 -16.66 -8.50
C LEU A 83 -2.62 -15.91 -7.17
N ALA A 84 -3.78 -15.51 -6.65
CA ALA A 84 -3.91 -14.75 -5.42
C ALA A 84 -3.42 -15.53 -4.20
N ARG A 85 -3.86 -16.78 -4.06
CA ARG A 85 -3.58 -17.63 -2.90
C ARG A 85 -2.23 -18.36 -2.98
N GLY A 86 -1.62 -18.40 -4.16
CA GLY A 86 -0.30 -18.99 -4.39
C GLY A 86 0.81 -17.93 -4.40
N PRO A 87 1.35 -17.58 -5.58
CA PRO A 87 2.53 -16.73 -5.68
C PRO A 87 2.33 -15.34 -5.06
N LEU A 88 1.20 -14.66 -5.34
CA LEU A 88 0.98 -13.31 -4.83
C LEU A 88 0.98 -13.26 -3.29
N LYS A 89 0.33 -14.24 -2.64
CA LYS A 89 0.36 -14.37 -1.19
C LYS A 89 1.78 -14.57 -0.69
N SER A 90 2.50 -15.56 -1.22
CA SER A 90 3.86 -15.88 -0.78
C SER A 90 4.81 -14.69 -0.92
N ASP A 91 4.83 -14.05 -2.09
CA ASP A 91 5.71 -12.90 -2.38
C ASP A 91 5.42 -11.72 -1.43
N PHE A 92 4.14 -11.52 -1.10
CA PHE A 92 3.75 -10.46 -0.18
C PHE A 92 4.09 -10.81 1.29
N GLU A 93 4.01 -12.07 1.69
CA GLU A 93 4.45 -12.49 3.03
C GLU A 93 5.95 -12.29 3.21
N ASP A 94 6.75 -12.63 2.20
CA ASP A 94 8.19 -12.35 2.18
C ASP A 94 8.47 -10.84 2.27
N LEU A 95 7.68 -10.02 1.56
CA LEU A 95 7.79 -8.55 1.66
C LEU A 95 7.48 -8.04 3.08
N VAL A 96 6.47 -8.61 3.76
CA VAL A 96 6.16 -8.26 5.17
C VAL A 96 7.34 -8.59 6.07
N TYR A 97 7.97 -9.76 5.92
CA TYR A 97 9.17 -10.11 6.68
C TYR A 97 10.34 -9.16 6.40
N MET A 98 10.58 -8.80 5.14
CA MET A 98 11.65 -7.87 4.78
C MET A 98 11.43 -6.47 5.37
N MET A 99 10.19 -5.99 5.41
CA MET A 99 9.87 -4.65 5.91
C MET A 99 9.79 -4.58 7.44
N ALA A 100 9.17 -5.57 8.08
CA ALA A 100 8.85 -5.51 9.50
C ALA A 100 9.69 -6.44 10.38
N GLY A 101 10.41 -7.40 9.78
CA GLY A 101 11.16 -8.45 10.49
C GLY A 101 10.27 -9.47 11.23
N LYS A 102 8.95 -9.32 11.18
CA LYS A 102 7.97 -10.17 11.85
C LYS A 102 6.64 -10.17 11.11
N PHE A 103 5.90 -11.26 11.27
CA PHE A 103 4.61 -11.45 10.63
C PHE A 103 3.49 -11.45 11.67
N THR A 104 2.82 -10.31 11.80
CA THR A 104 1.66 -10.10 12.69
C THR A 104 0.56 -9.40 11.90
N LEU A 105 -0.66 -9.37 12.42
CA LEU A 105 -1.78 -8.66 11.79
C LEU A 105 -1.42 -7.19 11.48
N GLN A 106 -0.82 -6.51 12.47
CA GLN A 106 -0.38 -5.12 12.32
C GLN A 106 0.70 -4.96 11.24
N SER A 107 1.72 -5.83 11.18
CA SER A 107 2.77 -5.69 10.16
C SER A 107 2.23 -5.98 8.77
N PHE A 108 1.38 -6.99 8.62
CA PHE A 108 0.71 -7.31 7.36
C PHE A 108 -0.14 -6.14 6.84
N LEU A 109 -1.03 -5.59 7.68
CA LEU A 109 -1.88 -4.47 7.30
C LEU A 109 -1.07 -3.20 7.00
N ASN A 110 0.00 -2.93 7.76
CA ASN A 110 0.87 -1.78 7.49
C ASN A 110 1.58 -1.89 6.14
N THR A 111 2.10 -3.07 5.81
CA THR A 111 2.71 -3.34 4.50
C THR A 111 1.68 -3.17 3.37
N PHE A 112 0.45 -3.65 3.58
CA PHE A 112 -0.64 -3.50 2.61
C PHE A 112 -1.03 -2.04 2.37
N LEU A 113 -1.10 -1.23 3.42
CA LEU A 113 -1.35 0.21 3.28
C LEU A 113 -0.17 0.97 2.68
N ALA A 114 1.07 0.55 2.96
CA ALA A 114 2.26 1.10 2.31
C ALA A 114 2.24 0.83 0.79
N TRP A 115 1.88 -0.39 0.39
CA TRP A 115 1.65 -0.76 -1.00
C TRP A 115 0.54 0.08 -1.67
N ALA A 116 -0.60 0.28 -0.99
CA ALA A 116 -1.69 1.08 -1.50
C ALA A 116 -1.28 2.56 -1.71
N ARG A 117 -0.49 3.10 -0.77
CA ARG A 117 0.08 4.46 -0.84
C ARG A 117 1.04 4.60 -2.02
N ASP A 118 1.98 3.67 -2.18
CA ASP A 118 2.95 3.67 -3.29
C ASP A 118 2.25 3.52 -4.65
N SER A 119 1.20 2.69 -4.71
CA SER A 119 0.35 2.52 -5.89
C SER A 119 -0.55 3.74 -6.19
N ASN A 120 -0.53 4.76 -5.33
CA ASN A 120 -1.37 5.94 -5.37
C ASN A 120 -2.87 5.58 -5.47
N PHE A 121 -3.30 4.60 -4.67
CA PHE A 121 -4.70 4.27 -4.45
C PHE A 121 -5.20 5.05 -3.24
N PRO A 122 -6.21 5.92 -3.40
CA PRO A 122 -6.86 6.54 -2.26
C PRO A 122 -7.42 5.46 -1.34
N TYR A 123 -7.11 5.58 -0.05
CA TYR A 123 -7.64 4.67 0.96
C TYR A 123 -8.05 5.43 2.22
N ARG A 124 -8.93 4.81 2.99
CA ARG A 124 -9.28 5.20 4.35
C ARG A 124 -8.97 4.02 5.28
N ASP A 125 -8.48 4.34 6.47
CA ASP A 125 -8.13 3.40 7.53
C ASP A 125 -8.71 3.94 8.84
N ASP A 126 -9.90 3.46 9.19
CA ASP A 126 -10.67 3.89 10.35
C ASP A 126 -10.53 2.85 11.47
N PHE A 127 -10.51 3.30 12.73
CA PHE A 127 -10.47 2.43 13.90
C PHE A 127 -11.49 2.91 14.93
N GLU A 128 -12.56 2.15 15.11
CA GLU A 128 -13.65 2.45 16.05
C GLU A 128 -14.06 1.17 16.79
N ASP A 129 -14.28 1.27 18.11
CA ASP A 129 -14.80 0.18 18.96
C ASP A 129 -14.07 -1.18 18.84
N GLY A 130 -12.74 -1.15 18.63
CA GLY A 130 -11.92 -2.36 18.46
C GLY A 130 -12.04 -3.02 17.08
N GLN A 131 -12.73 -2.37 16.14
CA GLN A 131 -12.84 -2.76 14.75
C GLN A 131 -12.06 -1.79 13.87
N ARG A 132 -11.22 -2.34 13.00
CA ARG A 132 -10.50 -1.60 11.96
C ARG A 132 -11.22 -1.77 10.63
N SER A 133 -11.52 -0.66 9.95
CA SER A 133 -12.14 -0.67 8.62
C SER A 133 -11.21 0.00 7.61
N ILE A 134 -10.80 -0.75 6.60
CA ILE A 134 -9.93 -0.29 5.52
C ILE A 134 -10.72 -0.26 4.23
N THR A 135 -10.86 0.91 3.62
CA THR A 135 -11.49 1.08 2.31
C THR A 135 -10.47 1.55 1.29
N ILE A 136 -10.27 0.80 0.20
CA ILE A 136 -9.32 1.14 -0.88
C ILE A 136 -10.06 1.37 -2.18
N HIS A 137 -9.85 2.54 -2.78
CA HIS A 137 -10.35 2.90 -4.11
C HIS A 137 -9.25 2.69 -5.15
N HIS A 138 -9.26 1.55 -5.83
CA HIS A 138 -8.18 1.18 -6.75
C HIS A 138 -8.46 1.55 -8.22
N ASN A 139 -9.74 1.65 -8.63
CA ASN A 139 -10.13 1.95 -10.02
C ASN A 139 -9.52 0.97 -11.05
N MET A 140 -9.67 -0.33 -10.80
CA MET A 140 -9.06 -1.41 -11.59
C MET A 140 -10.06 -2.51 -12.00
N GLY A 141 -11.36 -2.34 -11.74
CA GLY A 141 -12.41 -3.28 -12.10
C GLY A 141 -12.52 -4.49 -11.15
N ARG A 142 -13.69 -5.14 -11.20
CA ARG A 142 -14.11 -6.16 -10.22
C ARG A 142 -13.13 -7.31 -10.05
N LYS A 143 -12.47 -7.75 -11.12
CA LYS A 143 -11.48 -8.84 -11.07
C LYS A 143 -10.26 -8.48 -10.22
N TRP A 144 -9.88 -7.20 -10.16
CA TRP A 144 -8.83 -6.73 -9.25
C TRP A 144 -9.29 -6.77 -7.80
N SER A 145 -10.51 -6.32 -7.51
CA SER A 145 -11.10 -6.39 -6.17
C SER A 145 -11.20 -7.83 -5.68
N MET A 146 -11.55 -8.76 -6.57
CA MET A 146 -11.54 -10.20 -6.29
C MET A 146 -10.13 -10.73 -6.03
N LEU A 147 -9.14 -10.39 -6.88
CA LEU A 147 -7.75 -10.76 -6.65
C LEU A 147 -7.28 -10.34 -5.25
N LEU A 148 -7.53 -9.08 -4.87
CA LEU A 148 -7.16 -8.57 -3.55
C LEU A 148 -7.85 -9.31 -2.41
N LYS A 149 -9.17 -9.54 -2.51
CA LYS A 149 -9.91 -10.32 -1.50
C LYS A 149 -9.33 -11.73 -1.38
N GLU A 150 -9.15 -12.45 -2.49
CA GLU A 150 -8.62 -13.82 -2.49
C GLU A 150 -7.18 -13.91 -1.96
N PHE A 151 -6.39 -12.86 -2.14
CA PHE A 151 -5.03 -12.74 -1.62
C PHE A 151 -5.04 -12.48 -0.10
N LEU A 152 -5.88 -11.56 0.36
CA LEU A 152 -5.93 -11.12 1.76
C LEU A 152 -6.62 -12.12 2.68
N SER A 153 -7.68 -12.79 2.21
CA SER A 153 -8.55 -13.64 3.04
C SER A 153 -7.78 -14.68 3.86
N PRO A 154 -6.92 -15.55 3.29
CA PRO A 154 -6.29 -16.62 4.06
C PRO A 154 -5.39 -16.10 5.18
N THR A 155 -4.67 -15.00 4.91
CA THR A 155 -3.76 -14.41 5.90
C THR A 155 -4.52 -13.68 6.99
N LEU A 156 -5.53 -12.86 6.65
CA LEU A 156 -6.30 -12.12 7.65
C LEU A 156 -7.14 -13.06 8.52
N GLU A 157 -7.76 -14.10 7.95
CA GLU A 157 -8.51 -15.11 8.71
C GLU A 157 -7.62 -15.91 9.68
N GLY A 158 -6.32 -16.07 9.37
CA GLY A 158 -5.37 -16.72 10.26
C GLY A 158 -4.79 -15.81 11.36
N LEU A 159 -4.93 -14.49 11.23
CA LEU A 159 -4.31 -13.51 12.12
C LEU A 159 -5.29 -12.69 12.96
N ALA A 160 -6.56 -12.61 12.55
CA ALA A 160 -7.60 -11.80 13.19
C ALA A 160 -8.71 -12.66 13.80
N SER A 161 -9.42 -12.12 14.79
CA SER A 161 -10.55 -12.81 15.41
C SER A 161 -11.77 -12.88 14.47
N ARG A 162 -11.97 -11.84 13.66
CA ARG A 162 -13.01 -11.78 12.63
C ARG A 162 -12.59 -10.89 11.47
N VAL A 163 -12.93 -11.32 10.26
CA VAL A 163 -12.69 -10.57 9.02
C VAL A 163 -13.92 -10.60 8.13
N THR A 164 -14.28 -9.47 7.53
CA THR A 164 -15.28 -9.42 6.45
C THR A 164 -14.79 -8.55 5.30
N PHE A 165 -15.26 -8.86 4.09
CA PHE A 165 -14.90 -8.15 2.87
C PHE A 165 -16.14 -7.67 2.13
N SER A 166 -16.15 -6.41 1.69
CA SER A 166 -17.12 -5.91 0.70
C SER A 166 -16.39 -5.66 -0.62
N VAL A 167 -16.66 -6.53 -1.60
CA VAL A 167 -16.07 -6.44 -2.94
C VAL A 167 -17.03 -5.68 -3.86
N ARG A 168 -16.56 -4.56 -4.41
CA ARG A 168 -17.26 -3.78 -5.45
C ARG A 168 -16.38 -3.72 -6.70
N GLU A 169 -16.81 -3.00 -7.73
CA GLU A 169 -16.05 -2.96 -9.00
C GLU A 169 -14.69 -2.27 -8.85
N ASP A 170 -14.62 -1.15 -8.14
CA ASP A 170 -13.37 -0.37 -8.03
C ASP A 170 -12.94 -0.11 -6.58
N VAL A 171 -13.62 -0.78 -5.65
CA VAL A 171 -13.48 -0.57 -4.22
C VAL A 171 -13.45 -1.91 -3.50
N LEU A 172 -12.50 -2.04 -2.59
CA LEU A 172 -12.46 -3.12 -1.60
C LEU A 172 -12.60 -2.50 -0.21
N VAL A 173 -13.55 -3.01 0.57
CA VAL A 173 -13.65 -2.72 2.01
C VAL A 173 -13.26 -3.98 2.77
N ILE A 174 -12.42 -3.80 3.80
CA ILE A 174 -11.92 -4.86 4.67
C ILE A 174 -12.23 -4.42 6.09
N ASP A 175 -13.04 -5.20 6.79
CA ASP A 175 -13.32 -5.00 8.21
C ASP A 175 -12.63 -6.11 9.00
N VAL A 176 -11.78 -5.71 9.96
CA VAL A 176 -10.98 -6.62 10.78
C VAL A 176 -11.22 -6.32 12.24
N GLN A 177 -11.45 -7.36 13.04
CA GLN A 177 -11.44 -7.31 14.50
C GLN A 177 -10.22 -8.06 15.00
N GLU A 178 -9.48 -7.44 15.93
CA GLU A 178 -8.33 -8.06 16.60
C GLU A 178 -8.78 -9.12 17.61
#